data_AF-A0A2L2BKQ2-F1
#
_entry.id   AF-A0A2L2BKQ2-F1
#
_cell.length_a   1.000
_cell.length_b   1.000
_cell.length_c   1.000
_cell.angle_alpha   90.00
_cell.angle_beta   90.00
_cell.angle_gamma   90.00
#
_symmetry.space_group_name_H-M   'P 1'
#
loop_
_entity.id
_entity.type
_entity.pdbx_description
1 polymer ?
#
loop_
_entity_poly.entity_id
_entity_poly.type
_entity_poly.pdbx_seq_one_letter_code
_entity_poly.pdbx_strand_id
1 'polypeptide(L)'
;HPVLAKSEVWQHFLTCTDEKRWKAGKRQAERDNLLGLNYCISLVVPEKALLQSQVDHITEQCHTFISSMDSSVKSLTNMCLAQTKRFQGPYKTDCQKTGEAIYNLGNALSLDEGTIVSTSKLTSAIKMTGGAYIEIGR
;
A
#
# COMPACT_ATOMS: atom_id res chain seq x y z
N HIS A 1 3.32 -10.08 16.98
CA HIS A 1 3.65 -11.52 16.93
C HIS A 1 3.92 -12.04 18.34
N PRO A 2 3.26 -13.10 18.83
CA PRO A 2 3.31 -13.52 20.24
C PRO A 2 4.67 -14.04 20.72
N VAL A 3 5.44 -14.71 19.85
CA VAL A 3 6.81 -15.16 20.16
C VAL A 3 7.81 -14.01 20.05
N LEU A 4 7.97 -13.43 18.84
CA LEU A 4 8.95 -12.36 18.58
C LEU A 4 8.86 -11.18 19.57
N ALA A 5 7.64 -10.74 19.91
CA ALA A 5 7.46 -9.59 20.82
C ALA A 5 7.96 -9.86 22.25
N LYS A 6 8.08 -11.12 22.65
CA LYS A 6 8.58 -11.52 23.98
C LYS A 6 10.04 -11.96 23.97
N SER A 7 10.70 -11.96 22.81
CA SER A 7 12.10 -12.35 22.72
C SER A 7 13.00 -11.36 23.45
N GLU A 8 14.05 -11.87 24.11
CA GLU A 8 14.99 -11.04 24.87
C GLU A 8 15.68 -10.01 23.97
N VAL A 9 16.01 -10.39 22.73
CA VAL A 9 16.60 -9.49 21.74
C VAL A 9 15.67 -8.31 21.42
N TRP A 10 14.36 -8.55 21.29
CA TRP A 10 13.38 -7.50 21.02
C TRP A 10 13.16 -6.59 22.25
N GLN A 11 13.10 -7.18 23.44
CA GLN A 11 12.97 -6.42 24.68
C GLN A 11 14.21 -5.54 24.94
N HIS A 12 15.41 -6.09 24.77
CA HIS A 12 16.66 -5.33 24.88
C HIS A 12 16.74 -4.23 23.82
N PHE A 13 16.32 -4.52 22.57
CA PHE A 13 16.23 -3.54 21.49
C PHE A 13 15.39 -2.30 21.86
N LEU A 14 14.22 -2.52 22.48
CA LEU A 14 13.29 -1.44 22.79
C LEU A 14 13.57 -0.71 24.10
N THR A 15 14.16 -1.38 25.10
CA THR A 15 14.18 -0.87 26.49
C THR A 15 15.56 -0.47 26.98
N CYS A 16 16.64 -0.86 26.31
CA CYS A 16 17.99 -0.54 26.75
C CYS A 16 18.33 0.93 26.50
N THR A 17 18.60 1.68 27.58
CA THR A 17 18.96 3.10 27.51
C THR A 17 20.45 3.38 27.80
N ASP A 18 21.24 2.34 28.09
CA ASP A 18 22.66 2.45 28.46
C ASP A 18 23.56 1.89 27.36
N GLU A 19 24.56 2.65 26.91
CA GLU A 19 25.40 2.29 25.77
C GLU A 19 26.30 1.06 26.05
N LYS A 20 26.77 0.89 27.28
CA LYS A 20 27.63 -0.25 27.62
C LYS A 20 26.82 -1.54 27.66
N ARG A 21 25.64 -1.49 28.30
CA ARG A 21 24.66 -2.60 28.32
C ARG A 21 24.15 -2.90 26.92
N TRP A 22 23.96 -1.89 26.09
CA TRP A 22 23.58 -2.06 24.68
C TRP A 22 24.58 -2.95 23.95
N LYS A 23 25.87 -2.57 23.98
CA LYS A 23 26.96 -3.34 23.34
C LYS A 23 27.06 -4.76 23.88
N ALA A 24 26.88 -4.94 25.19
CA ALA A 24 26.91 -6.26 25.83
C ALA A 24 25.73 -7.12 25.37
N GLY A 25 24.49 -6.62 25.46
CA GLY A 25 23.30 -7.36 25.03
C GLY A 25 23.26 -7.65 23.53
N LYS A 26 23.79 -6.73 22.70
CA LYS A 26 24.00 -6.99 21.27
C LYS A 26 24.93 -8.19 21.04
N ARG A 27 26.09 -8.21 21.69
CA ARG A 27 27.05 -9.33 21.60
C ARG A 27 26.46 -10.64 22.14
N GLN A 28 25.60 -10.56 23.15
CA GLN A 28 24.90 -11.73 23.68
C GLN A 28 23.93 -12.30 22.64
N ALA A 29 23.11 -11.46 22.00
CA ALA A 29 22.19 -11.87 20.96
C ALA A 29 22.91 -12.45 19.72
N GLU A 30 24.08 -11.92 19.37
CA GLU A 30 24.93 -12.44 18.28
C GLU A 30 25.53 -13.82 18.57
N ARG A 31 25.60 -14.23 19.84
CA ARG A 31 26.17 -15.51 20.29
C ARG A 31 25.11 -16.52 20.76
N ASP A 32 23.83 -16.24 20.51
CA ASP A 32 22.76 -17.14 20.88
C ASP A 32 22.87 -18.46 20.11
N ASN A 33 22.78 -19.58 20.82
CA ASN A 33 22.88 -20.93 20.25
C ASN A 33 21.48 -21.50 19.90
N LEU A 34 20.40 -20.89 20.39
CA LEU A 34 19.01 -21.29 20.15
C LEU A 34 18.49 -20.69 18.83
N LEU A 35 19.26 -20.89 17.76
CA LEU A 35 18.93 -20.41 16.42
C LEU A 35 18.44 -21.55 15.52
N GLY A 36 17.59 -21.22 14.55
CA GLY A 36 17.06 -22.18 13.59
C GLY A 36 16.32 -23.33 14.28
N LEU A 37 16.68 -24.58 13.94
CA LEU A 37 16.06 -25.77 14.52
C LEU A 37 16.35 -25.94 16.01
N ASN A 38 17.46 -25.41 16.53
CA ASN A 38 17.78 -25.49 17.96
C ASN A 38 16.76 -24.75 18.82
N TYR A 39 16.09 -23.74 18.24
CA TYR A 39 15.01 -23.02 18.92
C TYR A 39 13.86 -23.96 19.33
N CYS A 40 13.62 -25.05 18.59
CA CYS A 40 12.56 -26.01 18.93
C CYS A 40 12.74 -26.65 20.31
N ILE A 41 13.98 -26.72 20.83
CA ILE A 41 14.27 -27.23 22.18
C ILE A 41 13.70 -26.31 23.27
N SER A 42 13.53 -25.02 22.99
CA SER A 42 12.94 -24.05 23.92
C SER A 42 11.41 -24.09 23.99
N LEU A 43 10.77 -24.84 23.08
CA LEU A 43 9.32 -24.91 23.00
C LEU A 43 8.77 -25.95 23.97
N VAL A 44 7.77 -25.54 24.76
CA VAL A 44 6.91 -26.48 25.49
C VAL A 44 5.74 -26.84 24.57
N VAL A 45 5.66 -28.09 24.15
CA VAL A 45 4.62 -28.59 23.25
C VAL A 45 3.52 -29.32 24.05
N PRO A 46 2.24 -29.26 23.63
CA PRO A 46 1.19 -30.06 24.24
C PRO A 46 1.43 -31.56 24.09
N GLU A 47 1.00 -32.36 25.07
CA GLU A 47 1.00 -33.83 25.00
C GLU A 47 -0.11 -34.33 24.06
N LYS A 48 0.06 -34.10 22.76
CA LYS A 48 -0.83 -34.59 21.71
C LYS A 48 -0.03 -35.33 20.66
N ALA A 49 -0.31 -36.63 20.50
CA ALA A 49 0.25 -37.40 19.40
C ALA A 49 -0.33 -36.89 18.08
N LEU A 50 0.55 -36.49 17.15
CA LEU A 50 0.18 -36.11 15.79
C LEU A 50 0.49 -37.26 14.85
N LEU A 51 -0.44 -37.57 13.94
CA LEU A 51 -0.18 -38.53 12.86
C LEU A 51 0.68 -37.85 11.79
N GLN A 52 1.79 -38.48 11.40
CA GLN A 52 2.71 -37.93 10.41
C GLN A 52 1.98 -37.56 9.10
N SER A 53 1.08 -38.42 8.63
CA SER A 53 0.28 -38.17 7.42
C SER A 53 -0.58 -36.91 7.49
N GLN A 54 -1.08 -36.55 8.67
CA GLN A 54 -1.84 -35.31 8.85
C GLN A 54 -0.92 -34.08 8.83
N VAL A 55 0.26 -34.18 9.44
CA VAL A 55 1.26 -33.11 9.43
C VAL A 55 1.75 -32.85 8.01
N ASP A 56 2.05 -33.90 7.25
CA ASP A 56 2.49 -33.81 5.85
C ASP A 56 1.42 -33.15 4.99
N HIS A 57 0.16 -33.58 5.13
CA HIS A 57 -0.96 -33.02 4.39
C HIS A 57 -1.15 -31.52 4.66
N ILE A 58 -1.13 -31.10 5.93
CA ILE A 58 -1.24 -29.68 6.30
C ILE A 58 -0.04 -28.88 5.76
N THR A 59 1.16 -29.46 5.84
CA THR A 59 2.38 -28.81 5.35
C THR A 59 2.32 -28.57 3.84
N GLU A 60 1.87 -29.56 3.07
CA GLU A 60 1.67 -29.43 1.62
C GLU A 60 0.61 -28.36 1.30
N GLN A 61 -0.54 -28.39 1.99
CA GLN A 61 -1.57 -27.36 1.85
C GLN A 61 -1.03 -25.95 2.12
N CYS A 62 -0.23 -25.77 3.17
CA CYS A 62 0.42 -24.50 3.48
C CYS A 62 1.38 -24.06 2.37
N HIS A 63 2.18 -24.97 1.81
CA HIS A 63 3.09 -24.64 0.70
C HIS A 63 2.34 -24.19 -0.54
N THR A 64 1.29 -24.91 -0.94
CA THR A 64 0.44 -24.52 -2.08
C THR A 64 -0.21 -23.16 -1.83
N PHE A 65 -0.75 -22.94 -0.63
CA PHE A 65 -1.37 -21.67 -0.24
C PHE A 65 -0.39 -20.50 -0.32
N ILE A 66 0.80 -20.62 0.28
CA ILE A 66 1.81 -19.54 0.30
C ILE A 66 2.23 -19.18 -1.12
N SER A 67 2.47 -20.17 -1.99
CA SER A 67 2.85 -19.94 -3.39
C SER A 67 1.76 -19.21 -4.19
N SER A 68 0.51 -19.66 -4.03
CA SER A 68 -0.65 -19.03 -4.68
C SER A 68 -0.88 -17.60 -4.18
N MET A 69 -0.77 -17.38 -2.87
CA MET A 69 -0.93 -16.08 -2.23
C MET A 69 0.16 -15.10 -2.67
N ASP A 70 1.43 -15.51 -2.69
CA ASP A 70 2.54 -14.67 -3.13
C ASP A 70 2.34 -14.18 -4.58
N SER A 71 1.97 -15.09 -5.47
CA SER A 71 1.66 -14.77 -6.87
C SER A 71 0.48 -13.78 -7.00
N SER A 72 -0.58 -14.01 -6.21
CA SER A 72 -1.79 -13.18 -6.22
C SER A 72 -1.51 -11.78 -5.67
N VAL A 73 -0.78 -11.66 -4.57
CA VAL A 73 -0.41 -10.38 -3.96
C VAL A 73 0.50 -9.58 -4.89
N LYS A 74 1.46 -10.22 -5.56
CA LYS A 74 2.31 -9.56 -6.57
C LYS A 74 1.48 -9.01 -7.73
N SER A 75 0.55 -9.81 -8.26
CA SER A 75 -0.36 -9.38 -9.33
C SER A 75 -1.20 -8.17 -8.91
N LEU A 76 -1.82 -8.24 -7.72
CA LEU A 76 -2.62 -7.15 -7.18
C LEU A 76 -1.78 -5.88 -6.97
N THR A 77 -0.60 -6.02 -6.38
CA THR A 77 0.32 -4.89 -6.13
C THR A 77 0.72 -4.21 -7.43
N ASN A 78 1.06 -5.00 -8.46
CA ASN A 78 1.40 -4.46 -9.78
C ASN A 78 0.23 -3.70 -10.41
N MET A 79 -1.00 -4.21 -10.27
CA MET A 79 -2.19 -3.52 -10.77
C MET A 79 -2.46 -2.22 -10.00
N CYS A 80 -2.34 -2.24 -8.66
CA CYS A 80 -2.46 -1.03 -7.85
C CYS A 80 -1.43 0.03 -8.27
N LEU A 81 -0.17 -0.36 -8.50
CA LEU A 81 0.87 0.55 -8.99
C LEU A 81 0.55 1.10 -10.39
N ALA A 82 0.05 0.26 -11.30
CA ALA A 82 -0.36 0.68 -12.64
C ALA A 82 -1.52 1.68 -12.59
N GLN A 83 -2.52 1.42 -11.75
CA GLN A 83 -3.65 2.33 -11.54
C GLN A 83 -3.20 3.66 -10.93
N THR A 84 -2.37 3.63 -9.89
CA THR A 84 -1.81 4.86 -9.30
C THR A 84 -1.11 5.73 -10.34
N LYS A 85 -0.30 5.14 -11.22
CA LYS A 85 0.35 5.88 -12.32
C LYS A 85 -0.66 6.46 -13.32
N ARG A 86 -1.74 5.73 -13.63
CA ARG A 86 -2.82 6.22 -14.49
C ARG A 86 -3.57 7.41 -13.89
N PHE A 87 -3.89 7.35 -12.60
CA PHE A 87 -4.53 8.46 -11.88
C PHE A 87 -3.63 9.69 -11.80
N GLN A 88 -2.33 9.51 -11.54
CA GLN A 88 -1.40 10.64 -11.41
C GLN A 88 -1.05 11.34 -12.73
N GLY A 89 -1.10 10.64 -13.86
CA GLY A 89 -0.69 11.19 -15.17
C GLY A 89 -1.82 11.27 -16.18
N PRO A 90 -2.17 10.17 -16.87
CA PRO A 90 -3.18 10.15 -17.92
C PRO A 90 -4.53 10.76 -17.52
N TYR A 91 -5.16 10.29 -16.43
CA TYR A 91 -6.48 10.78 -16.05
C TYR A 91 -6.48 12.25 -15.63
N LYS A 92 -5.42 12.66 -14.93
CA LYS A 92 -5.16 14.06 -14.62
C LYS A 92 -5.12 14.90 -15.90
N THR A 93 -4.31 14.48 -16.86
CA THR A 93 -4.11 15.17 -18.15
C THR A 93 -5.41 15.23 -18.97
N ASP A 94 -6.16 14.13 -19.02
CA ASP A 94 -7.42 14.05 -19.76
C ASP A 94 -8.49 14.98 -19.18
N CYS A 95 -8.58 15.08 -17.85
CA CYS A 95 -9.48 16.01 -17.17
C CYS A 95 -9.09 17.46 -17.46
N GLN A 96 -7.80 17.79 -17.38
CA GLN A 96 -7.28 19.13 -17.69
C GLN A 96 -7.57 19.53 -19.15
N LYS A 97 -7.23 18.68 -20.12
CA LYS A 97 -7.45 18.95 -21.55
C LYS A 97 -8.93 19.10 -21.90
N THR A 98 -9.78 18.29 -21.28
CA THR A 98 -11.24 18.38 -21.44
C THR A 98 -11.75 19.71 -20.89
N GLY A 99 -11.30 20.09 -19.69
CA GLY A 99 -11.67 21.36 -19.09
C GLY A 99 -11.19 22.57 -19.88
N GLU A 100 -9.95 22.54 -20.40
CA GLU A 100 -9.41 23.58 -21.30
C GLU A 100 -10.24 23.72 -22.57
N ALA A 101 -10.63 22.62 -23.22
CA ALA A 101 -11.45 22.66 -24.42
C ALA A 101 -12.83 23.30 -24.18
N ILE A 102 -13.50 22.91 -23.08
CA ILE A 102 -14.80 23.48 -22.68
C ILE A 102 -14.64 24.96 -22.32
N TYR A 103 -13.60 25.32 -21.58
CA TYR A 103 -13.34 26.71 -21.20
C TYR A 103 -13.08 27.60 -22.43
N ASN A 104 -12.30 27.09 -23.40
CA ASN A 104 -12.01 27.79 -24.65
C ASN A 104 -13.27 27.98 -25.51
N LEU A 105 -14.17 26.99 -25.55
CA LEU A 105 -15.48 27.16 -26.18
C LEU A 105 -16.28 28.30 -25.52
N GLY A 106 -16.31 28.33 -24.18
CA GLY A 106 -16.93 29.44 -23.44
C GLY A 106 -16.29 30.79 -23.78
N ASN A 107 -14.97 30.86 -23.95
CA ASN A 107 -14.30 32.10 -24.38
C ASN A 107 -14.73 32.52 -25.79
N ALA A 108 -14.78 31.58 -26.73
CA ALA A 108 -15.21 31.87 -28.10
C ALA A 108 -16.66 32.38 -28.14
N LEU A 109 -17.58 31.76 -27.41
CA LEU A 109 -18.97 32.19 -27.32
C LEU A 109 -19.12 33.59 -26.70
N SER A 110 -18.28 33.96 -25.73
CA SER A 110 -18.31 35.31 -25.16
C SER A 110 -17.88 36.42 -26.12
N LEU A 111 -17.23 36.10 -27.25
CA LEU A 111 -16.85 37.09 -28.26
C LEU A 111 -18.03 37.55 -29.12
N ASP A 112 -19.08 36.73 -29.26
CA ASP A 112 -20.29 37.00 -30.05
C ASP A 112 -21.47 37.52 -29.19
N GLU A 113 -21.21 37.79 -27.91
CA GLU A 113 -22.23 37.91 -26.87
C GLU A 113 -22.98 39.25 -26.80
N GLY A 114 -22.96 40.05 -27.88
CA GLY A 114 -23.53 41.41 -27.90
C GLY A 114 -24.93 41.51 -27.27
N THR A 115 -25.15 42.53 -26.41
CA THR A 115 -26.40 43.02 -25.75
C THR A 115 -27.46 42.04 -25.20
N ILE A 116 -27.40 40.73 -25.45
CA ILE A 116 -28.44 39.76 -25.08
C ILE A 116 -28.03 39.06 -23.78
N VAL A 117 -28.71 39.42 -22.69
CA VAL A 117 -28.39 38.99 -21.31
C VAL A 117 -28.49 37.46 -21.12
N SER A 118 -29.33 36.73 -21.88
CA SER A 118 -29.51 35.28 -21.68
C SER A 118 -28.28 34.45 -22.08
N THR A 119 -27.52 34.90 -23.08
CA THR A 119 -26.32 34.21 -23.58
C THR A 119 -25.19 34.24 -22.53
N SER A 120 -25.09 35.36 -21.78
CA SER A 120 -24.10 35.55 -20.71
C SER A 120 -24.14 34.48 -19.60
N LYS A 121 -25.34 34.03 -19.20
CA LYS A 121 -25.49 33.01 -18.15
C LYS A 121 -25.05 31.63 -18.64
N LEU A 122 -25.38 31.30 -19.90
CA LEU A 122 -24.98 30.03 -20.51
C LEU A 122 -23.46 29.97 -20.68
N THR A 123 -22.86 31.03 -21.22
CA THR A 123 -21.40 31.10 -21.41
C THR A 123 -20.64 31.05 -20.09
N SER A 124 -21.16 31.72 -19.05
CA SER A 124 -20.61 31.61 -17.69
C SER A 124 -20.66 30.16 -17.18
N ALA A 125 -21.79 29.46 -17.35
CA ALA A 125 -21.92 28.06 -16.95
C ALA A 125 -20.93 27.15 -17.70
N ILE A 126 -20.73 27.35 -19.01
CA ILE A 126 -19.75 26.60 -19.81
C ILE A 126 -18.32 26.80 -19.26
N LYS A 127 -17.93 28.06 -19.00
CA LYS A 127 -16.61 28.36 -18.40
C LYS A 127 -16.47 27.71 -17.01
N MET A 128 -17.51 27.72 -16.18
CA MET A 128 -17.50 27.06 -14.88
C MET A 128 -17.32 25.54 -14.99
N THR A 129 -18.00 24.88 -15.95
CA THR A 129 -17.80 23.45 -16.21
C THR A 129 -16.36 23.15 -16.64
N GLY A 130 -15.77 23.96 -17.51
CA GLY A 130 -14.37 23.83 -17.90
C GLY A 130 -13.43 23.95 -16.70
N GLY A 131 -13.66 24.95 -15.84
CA GLY A 131 -12.90 25.13 -14.59
C GLY A 131 -13.05 23.95 -13.62
N ALA A 132 -14.25 23.38 -13.48
CA ALA A 132 -14.48 22.21 -12.65
C ALA A 132 -13.70 20.97 -13.13
N TYR A 133 -13.63 20.74 -14.44
CA TYR A 133 -12.82 19.65 -15.01
C TYR A 133 -11.31 19.83 -14.78
N ILE A 134 -10.81 21.07 -14.90
CA ILE A 134 -9.41 21.40 -14.58
C ILE A 134 -9.12 21.14 -13.10
N GLU A 135 -10.05 21.48 -12.21
CA GLU A 135 -9.95 21.24 -10.77
C GLU A 135 -9.93 19.75 -10.43
N ILE A 136 -10.79 18.94 -11.05
CA ILE A 136 -10.80 17.48 -10.91
C ILE A 136 -9.45 16.89 -11.35
N GLY A 137 -8.83 17.47 -12.37
CA GLY A 137 -7.51 17.10 -12.86
C GLY A 137 -6.33 17.82 -12.19
N ARG A 138 -6.48 18.43 -11.01
CA ARG A 138 -5.34 19.03 -10.29
C ARG A 138 -4.60 17.99 -9.45
#